data_AF-A0A1H3UGB3-F1
#
_entry.id   AF-A0A1H3UGB3-F1
#
_cell.length_a   1.000
_cell.length_b   1.000
_cell.length_c   1.000
_cell.angle_alpha   90.00
_cell.angle_beta   90.00
_cell.angle_gamma   90.00
#
_symmetry.space_group_name_H-M   'P 1'
#
loop_
_entity.id
_entity.type
_entity.pdbx_description
1 polymer ?
#
loop_
_entity_poly.entity_id
_entity_poly.type
_entity_poly.pdbx_seq_one_letter_code
_entity_poly.pdbx_strand_id
1 'polypeptide(L)'
;MDSSVSPTHGDQEGTAWNGHFGCMCYHPLFVFNQLGHLERCALRPGNVHSADGWEAVLKPVIARYADRNLMRFFRADAAFAIPDLY
;
A
#
# COMPACT_ATOMS: atom_id res chain seq x y z
N MET A 1 -2.65 1.84 -6.43
CA MET A 1 -2.04 1.50 -5.14
C MET A 1 -2.32 2.64 -4.19
N ASP A 2 -2.70 2.31 -2.97
CA ASP A 2 -3.09 3.30 -1.99
C ASP A 2 -2.76 2.80 -0.59
N SER A 3 -2.34 3.72 0.27
CA SER A 3 -2.17 3.46 1.70
C SER A 3 -3.42 3.89 2.46
N SER A 4 -3.68 3.28 3.62
CA SER A 4 -4.82 3.69 4.45
C SER A 4 -4.47 3.70 5.92
N VAL A 5 -5.30 4.34 6.73
CA VAL A 5 -5.13 4.42 8.18
C VAL A 5 -6.11 3.48 8.84
N SER A 6 -5.61 2.63 9.72
CA SER A 6 -6.45 1.80 10.57
C SER A 6 -6.14 2.09 12.04
N PRO A 7 -6.91 2.97 12.70
CA PRO A 7 -6.68 3.30 14.10
C PRO A 7 -6.79 2.07 15.00
N THR A 8 -5.86 1.95 15.93
CA THR A 8 -5.77 0.83 16.87
C THR A 8 -6.08 1.30 18.30
N HIS A 9 -6.46 0.37 19.18
CA HIS A 9 -6.80 0.66 20.56
C HIS A 9 -6.10 -0.32 21.51
N GLY A 10 -5.63 0.17 22.67
CA GLY A 10 -4.84 -0.64 23.60
C GLY A 10 -3.48 -1.03 23.03
N ASP A 11 -2.97 -2.19 23.45
CA ASP A 11 -1.61 -2.66 23.12
C ASP A 11 -1.61 -3.67 21.96
N GLN A 12 -2.29 -3.36 20.86
CA GLN A 12 -2.33 -4.23 19.69
C GLN A 12 -0.93 -4.40 19.07
N GLU A 13 -0.55 -5.64 18.77
CA GLU A 13 0.79 -5.96 18.24
C GLU A 13 1.06 -5.22 16.92
N GLY A 14 2.19 -4.51 16.84
CA GLY A 14 2.60 -3.80 15.63
C GLY A 14 1.92 -2.44 15.43
N THR A 15 1.09 -1.99 16.38
CA THR A 15 0.62 -0.60 16.40
C THR A 15 1.81 0.35 16.59
N ALA A 16 1.76 1.50 15.90
CA ALA A 16 2.72 2.57 16.13
C ALA A 16 2.07 3.93 15.91
N TRP A 17 2.62 4.96 16.55
CA TRP A 17 2.19 6.33 16.36
C TRP A 17 2.55 6.82 14.96
N ASN A 18 1.57 7.34 14.23
CA ASN A 18 1.80 8.02 12.96
C ASN A 18 1.65 9.54 13.15
N GLY A 19 2.73 10.29 12.91
CA GLY A 19 2.72 11.75 13.07
C GLY A 19 1.91 12.51 12.03
N HIS A 20 1.68 11.94 10.83
CA HIS A 20 0.85 12.55 9.80
C HIS A 20 -0.65 12.44 10.13
N PHE A 21 -1.07 11.29 10.67
CA PHE A 21 -2.47 11.05 11.02
C PHE A 21 -2.84 11.38 12.48
N GLY A 22 -1.84 11.55 13.35
CA GLY A 22 -2.05 11.94 14.75
C GLY A 22 -2.72 10.86 15.60
N CYS A 23 -2.47 9.58 15.31
CA CYS A 23 -3.05 8.47 16.07
C CYS A 23 -2.12 7.25 16.12
N MET A 24 -2.39 6.35 17.09
CA MET A 24 -1.87 4.99 17.06
C MET A 24 -2.64 4.20 16.00
N CYS A 25 -1.93 3.65 15.02
CA CYS A 25 -2.57 2.94 13.92
C CYS A 25 -1.70 1.84 13.33
N TYR A 26 -2.31 1.04 12.47
CA TYR A 26 -1.62 0.41 11.37
C TYR A 26 -1.67 1.32 10.14
N HIS A 27 -0.69 1.15 9.25
CA HIS A 27 -0.63 1.85 7.97
C HIS A 27 -0.70 0.86 6.80
N PRO A 28 -1.82 0.13 6.60
CA PRO A 28 -1.94 -0.86 5.55
C PRO A 28 -1.72 -0.30 4.14
N LEU A 29 -1.25 -1.17 3.24
CA LEU A 29 -1.02 -0.88 1.84
C LEU A 29 -1.86 -1.81 0.96
N PHE A 30 -2.49 -1.26 -0.07
CA PHE A 30 -3.41 -1.99 -0.95
C PHE A 30 -3.10 -1.79 -2.44
N VAL A 31 -3.34 -2.85 -3.22
CA VAL A 31 -3.40 -2.81 -4.68
C VAL A 31 -4.74 -3.36 -5.12
N PHE A 32 -5.47 -2.57 -5.89
CA PHE A 32 -6.75 -2.95 -6.49
C PHE A 32 -6.61 -2.98 -8.01
N ASN A 33 -7.46 -3.77 -8.67
CA ASN A 33 -7.62 -3.72 -10.12
C ASN A 33 -8.71 -2.72 -10.54
N GLN A 34 -8.95 -2.61 -11.85
CA GLN A 34 -9.91 -1.70 -12.44
C GLN A 34 -11.38 -1.95 -12.04
N LEU A 35 -11.70 -3.15 -11.55
CA LEU A 35 -13.04 -3.50 -11.06
C LEU A 35 -13.20 -3.21 -9.55
N GLY A 36 -12.15 -2.68 -8.90
CA GLY A 36 -12.13 -2.49 -7.46
C GLY A 36 -11.86 -3.76 -6.66
N HIS A 37 -11.49 -4.87 -7.31
CA HIS A 37 -11.12 -6.09 -6.58
C HIS A 37 -9.72 -5.95 -6.00
N LEU A 38 -9.54 -6.45 -4.78
CA LEU A 38 -8.25 -6.48 -4.10
C LEU A 38 -7.31 -7.49 -4.78
N GLU A 39 -6.18 -7.01 -5.28
CA GLU A 39 -5.14 -7.84 -5.89
C GLU A 39 -4.05 -8.23 -4.88
N ARG A 40 -3.75 -7.33 -3.93
CA ARG A 40 -2.81 -7.61 -2.83
C ARG A 40 -2.93 -6.58 -1.71
N CYS A 41 -2.58 -6.99 -0.49
CA CYS A 41 -2.45 -6.09 0.65
C CYS A 41 -1.26 -6.47 1.55
N ALA A 42 -0.82 -5.51 2.35
CA ALA A 42 0.12 -5.74 3.46
C ALA A 42 -0.33 -4.90 4.66
N LEU A 43 -0.44 -5.55 5.83
CA LEU A 43 -0.57 -4.84 7.10
C LEU A 43 0.83 -4.40 7.55
N ARG A 44 0.98 -3.12 7.89
CA ARG A 44 2.28 -2.53 8.25
C ARG A 44 2.15 -1.69 9.53
N PRO A 45 3.24 -1.52 10.28
CA PRO A 45 3.25 -0.61 11.43
C PRO A 45 2.82 0.81 11.07
N GLY A 46 2.18 1.50 12.02
CA GLY A 46 1.66 2.86 11.80
C GLY A 46 2.72 3.89 11.42
N ASN A 47 3.97 3.72 11.84
CA ASN A 47 5.03 4.72 11.71
C ASN A 47 5.81 4.68 10.38
N VAL A 48 5.40 3.85 9.41
CA VAL A 48 6.06 3.79 8.10
C VAL A 48 5.53 4.87 7.14
N HIS A 49 6.34 5.24 6.16
CA HIS A 49 5.90 6.11 5.07
C HIS A 49 4.87 5.40 4.17
N SER A 50 3.97 6.14 3.52
CA SER A 50 2.91 5.57 2.66
C SER A 50 3.47 4.62 1.60
N ALA A 51 4.55 5.03 0.92
CA ALA A 51 5.22 4.21 -0.09
C ALA A 51 6.14 3.11 0.47
N ASP A 52 6.39 3.02 1.77
CA ASP A 52 7.33 2.04 2.31
C ASP A 52 6.92 0.58 1.97
N GLY A 53 7.85 -0.23 1.48
CA GLY A 53 7.56 -1.62 1.06
C GLY A 53 6.64 -1.77 -0.16
N TRP A 54 6.40 -0.71 -0.94
CA TRP A 54 5.55 -0.74 -2.14
C TRP A 54 5.94 -1.86 -3.12
N GLU A 55 7.23 -2.05 -3.33
CA GLU A 55 7.79 -2.98 -4.30
C GLU A 55 7.41 -4.42 -3.97
N ALA A 56 7.51 -4.78 -2.69
CA ALA A 56 7.16 -6.09 -2.19
C ALA A 56 5.67 -6.41 -2.39
N VAL A 57 4.79 -5.40 -2.42
CA VAL A 57 3.35 -5.54 -2.67
C VAL A 57 3.03 -5.57 -4.16
N LEU A 58 3.61 -4.66 -4.95
CA LEU A 58 3.28 -4.43 -6.36
C LEU A 58 3.93 -5.43 -7.32
N LYS A 59 5.22 -5.77 -7.15
CA LYS A 59 5.95 -6.63 -8.10
C LYS A 59 5.25 -7.97 -8.39
N PRO A 60 4.72 -8.69 -7.38
CA PRO A 60 4.00 -9.94 -7.63
C PRO A 60 2.70 -9.76 -8.44
N VAL A 61 2.05 -8.60 -8.34
CA VAL A 61 0.89 -8.26 -9.18
C VAL A 61 1.35 -8.07 -10.62
N ILE A 62 2.40 -7.27 -10.86
CA ILE A 62 2.96 -7.05 -12.20
C ILE A 62 3.38 -8.38 -12.84
N ALA A 63 4.11 -9.22 -12.11
CA ALA A 63 4.58 -10.53 -12.60
C ALA A 63 3.42 -11.42 -13.06
N ARG A 64 2.31 -11.46 -12.31
CA ARG A 64 1.12 -12.25 -12.67
C ARG A 64 0.43 -11.76 -13.96
N TYR A 65 0.56 -10.48 -14.30
CA TYR A 65 -0.02 -9.90 -15.51
C TYR A 65 0.96 -9.85 -16.69
N ALA A 66 2.24 -10.17 -16.49
CA ALA A 66 3.31 -9.98 -17.48
C ALA A 66 3.03 -10.66 -18.82
N ASP A 67 2.49 -11.88 -18.80
CA ASP A 67 2.25 -12.67 -20.02
C ASP A 67 0.88 -12.41 -20.68
N ARG A 68 0.05 -11.56 -20.08
CA ARG A 68 -1.30 -11.29 -20.62
C ARG A 68 -1.28 -10.16 -21.63
N ASN A 69 -1.88 -10.36 -22.80
CA ASN A 69 -2.03 -9.30 -23.81
C ASN A 69 -3.14 -8.31 -23.41
N LEU A 70 -2.78 -7.33 -22.56
CA LEU A 70 -3.68 -6.28 -22.09
C LEU A 70 -2.92 -4.97 -21.86
N MET A 71 -3.61 -3.85 -22.09
CA MET A 71 -3.09 -2.53 -21.77
C MET A 71 -3.03 -2.34 -20.25
N ARG A 72 -1.91 -1.84 -19.75
CA ARG A 72 -1.62 -1.73 -18.32
C ARG A 72 -1.40 -0.28 -17.95
N PHE A 73 -2.16 0.19 -16.98
CA PHE A 73 -1.95 1.48 -16.35
C PHE A 73 -1.74 1.26 -14.86
N PHE A 74 -0.79 2.00 -14.30
CA PHE A 74 -0.60 2.05 -12.86
C PHE A 74 -1.03 3.43 -12.37
N ARG A 75 -1.88 3.44 -11.33
CA ARG A 75 -2.30 4.65 -10.62
C ARG A 75 -1.98 4.46 -9.15
N ALA A 76 -1.40 5.47 -8.53
CA ALA A 76 -1.17 5.50 -7.09
C ALA A 76 -1.48 6.88 -6.50
N ASP A 77 -1.55 6.95 -5.16
CA ASP A 77 -1.67 8.22 -4.45
C ASP A 77 -0.39 9.09 -4.62
N ALA A 78 -0.46 10.36 -4.21
CA ALA A 78 0.66 11.30 -4.39
C ALA A 78 1.92 10.94 -3.59
N ALA A 79 1.80 10.20 -2.49
CA ALA A 79 2.95 9.75 -1.70
C ALA A 79 3.77 8.65 -2.41
N PHE A 80 3.26 8.08 -3.51
CA PHE A 80 3.97 7.16 -4.41
C PHE A 80 4.65 7.86 -5.59
N ALA A 81 4.66 9.20 -5.64
CA ALA A 81 5.39 9.98 -6.65
C ALA A 81 6.91 9.94 -6.42
N ILE A 82 7.52 8.75 -6.53
CA ILE A 82 8.95 8.49 -6.29
C ILE A 82 9.64 7.99 -7.57
N PRO A 83 10.95 8.27 -7.78
CA PRO A 83 11.68 7.86 -8.99
C PRO A 83 11.54 6.39 -9.37
N ASP A 84 11.51 5.49 -8.39
CA ASP A 84 11.43 4.05 -8.64
C ASP A 84 10.08 3.58 -9.22
N LEU A 85 9.06 4.45 -9.22
CA LEU A 85 7.73 4.22 -9.78
C LEU A 85 7.46 5.01 -11.08
N TYR A 86 8.46 5.74 -11.59
CA TYR A 86 8.41 6.48 -12.86
C TYR A 86 9.11 5.76 -14.01
#